data_AF-A0AAU7PK20-F1
#
_entry.id   AF-A0AAU7PK20-F1
#
_cell.length_a   1.000
_cell.length_b   1.000
_cell.length_c   1.000
_cell.angle_alpha   90.00
_cell.angle_beta   90.00
_cell.angle_gamma   90.00
#
_symmetry.space_group_name_H-M   'P 1'
#
loop_
_entity.id
_entity.type
_entity.pdbx_description
1 polymer ?
#
loop_
_entity_poly.entity_id
_entity_poly.type
_entity_poly.pdbx_seq_one_letter_code
_entity_poly.pdbx_strand_id
1 'polypeptide(L)'
;MKKTVIIVILILLAVMIIVFYTLNTLNLAESAKKRTYDEIIERLTEEKQASDKALAELQVEQQKSDKDKDILKSQLCKNAAYEMFYGEWEVTDHIYVDPTPFRGIHYSEYEVEEQKASILKGISTKTIQFTQKNIVINGNEMIENIRYKYSIFPATDNYHLHFEMTLKDIGLTKAEGNYFVYVEVETASDESFGVSSFFVKDENTLIVYRGHYCVEYTRISYDGGSEEPVIISG
;
A
#
# COMPACT_ATOMS: atom_id res chain seq x y z
N MET A 1 -77.60 65.86 41.58
CA MET A 1 -77.35 65.22 40.26
C MET A 1 -76.02 65.61 39.63
N LYS A 2 -75.67 66.90 39.40
CA LYS A 2 -74.44 67.29 38.68
C LYS A 2 -73.11 66.76 39.26
N LYS A 3 -72.95 66.72 40.59
CA LYS A 3 -71.71 66.22 41.24
C LYS A 3 -71.47 64.72 41.02
N THR A 4 -72.52 63.90 41.10
CA THR A 4 -72.43 62.44 40.89
C THR A 4 -72.00 62.10 39.46
N VAL A 5 -72.52 62.84 38.47
CA VAL A 5 -72.15 62.67 37.05
C VAL A 5 -70.68 62.99 36.82
N ILE A 6 -70.17 64.08 37.42
CA ILE A 6 -68.76 64.47 37.30
C ILE A 6 -67.84 63.40 37.93
N ILE A 7 -68.21 62.84 39.09
CA ILE A 7 -67.42 61.80 39.75
C ILE A 7 -67.35 60.52 38.89
N VAL A 8 -68.47 60.10 38.30
CA VAL A 8 -68.50 58.93 37.41
C VAL A 8 -67.63 59.15 36.16
N ILE A 9 -67.67 60.34 35.56
CA ILE A 9 -66.82 60.70 34.41
C ILE A 9 -65.34 60.64 34.79
N LEU A 10 -64.96 61.16 35.96
CA LEU A 10 -63.57 61.13 36.44
C LEU A 10 -63.08 59.70 36.70
N ILE A 11 -63.92 58.84 37.26
CA ILE A 11 -63.59 57.42 37.47
C ILE A 11 -63.39 56.71 36.12
N LEU A 12 -64.27 56.94 35.15
CA LEU A 12 -64.13 56.36 33.81
C LEU A 12 -62.86 56.83 33.10
N LEU A 13 -62.51 58.11 33.23
CA LEU A 13 -61.26 58.66 32.72
C LEU A 13 -60.03 58.01 33.37
N ALA A 14 -60.04 57.86 34.69
CA ALA A 14 -58.95 57.19 35.41
C ALA A 14 -58.77 55.73 34.97
N VAL A 15 -59.87 55.00 34.79
CA VAL A 15 -59.84 53.61 34.28
C VAL A 15 -59.28 53.56 32.86
N MET A 16 -59.72 54.45 31.97
CA MET A 16 -59.19 54.50 30.59
C MET A 16 -57.69 54.80 30.57
N ILE A 17 -57.21 55.71 31.41
CA ILE A 17 -55.78 56.02 31.53
C ILE A 17 -55.01 54.78 31.99
N ILE A 18 -55.48 54.08 33.03
CA ILE A 18 -54.83 52.86 33.53
C ILE A 18 -54.76 51.79 32.44
N VAL A 19 -55.88 51.54 31.74
CA VAL A 19 -55.95 50.56 30.65
C VAL A 19 -55.02 50.93 29.50
N PHE A 20 -54.98 52.21 29.12
CA PHE A 20 -54.10 52.69 28.06
C PHE A 20 -52.62 52.50 28.44
N TYR A 21 -52.24 52.85 29.66
CA TYR A 21 -50.86 52.66 30.14
C TYR A 21 -50.48 51.18 30.23
N THR A 22 -51.38 50.31 30.72
CA THR A 22 -51.10 48.87 30.81
C THR A 22 -50.98 48.22 29.43
N LEU A 23 -51.82 48.58 28.46
CA LEU A 23 -51.69 48.10 27.08
C LEU A 23 -50.38 48.58 26.44
N ASN A 24 -49.99 49.84 26.66
CA ASN A 24 -48.77 50.38 26.08
C ASN A 24 -47.52 49.74 26.66
N THR A 25 -47.48 49.50 27.99
CA THR A 25 -46.36 48.79 28.62
C THR A 25 -46.28 47.33 28.20
N LEU A 26 -47.43 46.66 28.01
CA LEU A 26 -47.48 45.29 27.51
C LEU A 26 -46.94 45.19 26.07
N ASN A 27 -47.38 46.10 25.19
CA ASN A 27 -46.90 46.15 23.79
C ASN A 27 -45.40 46.42 23.69
N LEU A 28 -44.86 47.32 24.53
CA LEU A 28 -43.42 47.58 24.61
C LEU A 28 -42.65 46.34 25.09
N ALA A 29 -43.17 45.62 26.09
CA ALA A 29 -42.56 44.39 26.59
C ALA A 29 -42.59 43.26 25.56
N GLU A 30 -43.68 43.12 24.80
CA GLU A 30 -43.78 42.14 23.71
C GLU A 30 -42.84 42.48 22.56
N SER A 31 -42.74 43.75 22.17
CA SER A 31 -41.80 44.20 21.14
C SER A 31 -40.35 43.97 21.55
N ALA A 32 -40.00 44.20 22.82
CA ALA A 32 -38.65 43.93 23.34
C ALA A 32 -38.34 42.43 23.35
N LYS A 33 -39.26 41.60 23.83
CA LYS A 33 -39.12 40.13 23.79
C LYS A 33 -38.96 39.62 22.37
N LYS A 34 -39.79 40.08 21.43
CA LYS A 34 -39.72 39.69 20.02
C LYS A 34 -38.34 39.98 19.44
N ARG A 35 -37.82 41.19 19.68
CA ARG A 35 -36.46 41.56 19.23
C ARG A 35 -35.38 40.63 19.79
N THR A 36 -35.47 40.27 21.07
CA THR A 36 -34.52 39.33 21.68
C THR A 36 -34.62 37.93 21.07
N TYR A 37 -35.83 37.46 20.75
CA TYR A 37 -35.99 36.18 20.06
C TYR A 37 -35.43 36.20 18.64
N ASP A 38 -35.67 37.29 17.90
CA ASP A 38 -35.14 37.47 16.55
C ASP A 38 -33.59 37.46 16.55
N GLU A 39 -32.96 38.16 17.51
CA GLU A 39 -31.48 38.17 17.68
C GLU A 39 -30.92 36.79 18.06
N ILE A 40 -31.64 35.98 18.85
CA ILE A 40 -31.24 34.61 19.17
C ILE A 40 -31.36 33.70 17.95
N ILE A 41 -32.43 33.83 17.16
CA ILE A 41 -32.64 33.04 15.94
C ILE A 41 -31.57 33.36 14.90
N GLU A 42 -31.22 34.63 14.73
CA GLU A 42 -30.16 35.07 13.84
C GLU A 42 -28.81 34.44 14.24
N ARG A 43 -28.44 34.52 15.53
CA ARG A 43 -27.21 33.89 16.04
C ARG A 43 -27.18 32.37 15.84
N LEU A 44 -28.27 31.67 16.14
CA LEU A 44 -28.35 30.22 15.93
C LEU A 44 -28.27 29.85 14.45
N THR A 45 -28.75 30.72 13.56
CA THR A 45 -28.66 30.52 12.11
C THR A 45 -27.22 30.70 11.63
N GLU A 46 -26.52 31.73 12.12
CA GLU A 46 -25.10 31.96 11.81
C GLU A 46 -24.21 30.82 12.34
N GLU A 47 -24.43 30.38 13.59
CA GLU A 47 -23.70 29.25 14.18
C GLU A 47 -23.94 27.95 13.40
N LYS A 48 -25.18 27.70 12.97
CA LYS A 48 -25.51 26.55 12.14
C LYS A 48 -24.80 26.62 10.78
N GLN A 49 -24.82 27.78 10.12
CA GLN A 49 -24.13 27.95 8.83
C GLN A 49 -22.61 27.77 8.97
N ALA A 50 -22.00 28.26 10.05
CA ALA A 50 -20.59 28.06 10.33
C ALA A 50 -20.26 26.58 10.60
N SER A 51 -21.12 25.89 11.36
CA SER A 51 -21.00 24.45 11.62
C SER A 51 -21.14 23.61 10.36
N ASP A 52 -22.14 23.91 9.51
CA ASP A 52 -22.36 23.21 8.24
C ASP A 52 -21.19 23.43 7.27
N LYS A 53 -20.61 24.64 7.26
CA LYS A 53 -19.41 24.94 6.48
C LYS A 53 -18.18 24.20 7.00
N ALA A 54 -17.96 24.17 8.31
CA ALA A 54 -16.86 23.41 8.92
C ALA A 54 -17.00 21.91 8.67
N LEU A 55 -18.24 21.38 8.69
CA LEU A 55 -18.52 19.99 8.36
C LEU A 55 -18.23 19.70 6.88
N ALA A 56 -18.59 20.61 5.97
CA ALA A 56 -18.28 20.48 4.55
C ALA A 56 -16.76 20.52 4.29
N GLU A 57 -16.03 21.41 4.97
CA GLU A 57 -14.56 21.50 4.89
C GLU A 57 -13.89 20.21 5.42
N LEU A 58 -14.37 19.68 6.55
CA LEU A 58 -13.93 18.39 7.09
C LEU A 58 -14.24 17.21 6.15
N GLN A 59 -15.40 17.21 5.48
CA GLN A 59 -15.76 16.18 4.49
C GLN A 59 -14.90 16.28 3.23
N VAL A 60 -14.54 17.48 2.78
CA VAL A 60 -13.62 17.69 1.65
C VAL A 60 -12.19 17.25 2.03
N GLU A 61 -11.75 17.53 3.25
CA GLU A 61 -10.44 17.10 3.76
C GLU A 61 -10.39 15.58 3.98
N GLN A 62 -11.47 14.96 4.46
CA GLN A 62 -11.62 13.51 4.51
C GLN A 62 -11.65 12.89 3.11
N GLN A 63 -12.38 13.46 2.15
CA GLN A 63 -12.36 12.99 0.76
C GLN A 63 -11.00 13.15 0.10
N LYS A 64 -10.25 14.21 0.44
CA LYS A 64 -8.88 14.40 -0.04
C LYS A 64 -7.91 13.41 0.62
N SER A 65 -8.03 13.17 1.92
CA SER A 65 -7.31 12.11 2.64
C SER A 65 -7.67 10.71 2.14
N ASP A 66 -8.92 10.45 1.79
CA ASP A 66 -9.37 9.17 1.26
C ASP A 66 -8.93 8.99 -0.20
N LYS A 67 -8.90 10.08 -0.98
CA LYS A 67 -8.29 10.09 -2.31
C LYS A 67 -6.77 9.96 -2.25
N ASP A 68 -6.11 10.54 -1.25
CA ASP A 68 -4.68 10.39 -1.00
C ASP A 68 -4.36 9.00 -0.43
N LYS A 69 -5.28 8.36 0.31
CA LYS A 69 -5.23 6.95 0.72
C LYS A 69 -5.55 5.98 -0.41
N ASP A 70 -6.42 6.35 -1.36
CA ASP A 70 -6.68 5.60 -2.58
C ASP A 70 -5.52 5.76 -3.56
N ILE A 71 -4.88 6.94 -3.60
CA ILE A 71 -3.59 7.14 -4.26
C ILE A 71 -2.53 6.32 -3.54
N LEU A 72 -2.43 6.33 -2.21
CA LEU A 72 -1.53 5.45 -1.44
C LEU A 72 -1.94 3.97 -1.46
N LYS A 73 -3.16 3.60 -1.83
CA LYS A 73 -3.61 2.22 -2.08
C LYS A 73 -3.38 1.78 -3.52
N SER A 74 -3.38 2.73 -4.45
CA SER A 74 -2.97 2.54 -5.85
C SER A 74 -1.45 2.65 -6.04
N GLN A 75 -0.76 3.31 -5.10
CA GLN A 75 0.69 3.48 -4.96
C GLN A 75 1.29 2.62 -3.84
N LEU A 76 0.48 2.03 -2.94
CA LEU A 76 0.74 0.67 -2.45
C LEU A 76 0.81 -0.09 -3.76
N CYS A 77 2.04 -0.34 -4.20
CA CYS A 77 2.33 -1.08 -5.40
C CYS A 77 1.25 -2.16 -5.53
N LYS A 78 0.44 -2.13 -6.60
CA LYS A 78 0.09 -3.40 -7.25
C LYS A 78 1.39 -4.15 -7.22
N ASN A 79 1.43 -5.21 -6.43
CA ASN A 79 2.65 -5.68 -5.81
C ASN A 79 3.46 -6.37 -6.91
N ALA A 80 4.07 -5.58 -7.79
CA ALA A 80 4.69 -6.00 -9.04
C ALA A 80 5.80 -7.01 -8.73
N ALA A 81 6.40 -6.89 -7.55
CA ALA A 81 7.32 -7.85 -6.97
C ALA A 81 6.80 -9.29 -6.88
N TYR A 82 5.49 -9.50 -6.74
CA TYR A 82 4.88 -10.83 -6.59
C TYR A 82 4.66 -11.50 -7.94
N GLU A 83 4.30 -10.77 -8.99
CA GLU A 83 4.15 -11.30 -10.35
C GLU A 83 5.51 -11.47 -11.06
N MET A 84 6.52 -10.74 -10.60
CA MET A 84 7.85 -10.62 -11.21
C MET A 84 8.63 -11.93 -11.40
N PHE A 85 8.26 -13.02 -10.72
CA PHE A 85 8.92 -14.32 -10.91
C PHE A 85 7.96 -15.48 -11.25
N TYR A 86 6.63 -15.27 -11.21
CA TYR A 86 5.67 -16.29 -11.65
C TYR A 86 5.72 -16.46 -13.15
N GLY A 87 5.68 -17.70 -13.61
CA GLY A 87 5.83 -18.03 -15.02
C GLY A 87 6.87 -19.13 -15.22
N GLU A 88 7.19 -19.38 -16.48
CA GLU A 88 8.13 -20.41 -16.90
C GLU A 88 9.47 -19.79 -17.29
N TRP A 89 10.54 -20.45 -16.85
CA TRP A 89 11.91 -19.99 -16.93
C TRP A 89 12.81 -21.09 -17.50
N GLU A 90 13.79 -20.70 -18.29
CA GLU A 90 14.78 -21.59 -18.89
C GLU A 90 16.20 -21.15 -18.51
N VAL A 91 17.05 -22.13 -18.21
CA VAL A 91 18.46 -21.89 -17.90
C VAL A 91 19.19 -21.27 -19.09
N THR A 92 19.99 -20.25 -18.83
CA THR A 92 20.89 -19.65 -19.82
C THR A 92 22.30 -20.26 -19.72
N ASP A 93 23.19 -19.87 -20.64
CA ASP A 93 24.61 -20.23 -20.57
C ASP A 93 25.41 -19.39 -19.54
N HIS A 94 24.75 -18.47 -18.83
CA HIS A 94 25.41 -17.59 -17.87
C HIS A 94 25.44 -18.20 -16.46
N ILE A 95 26.65 -18.46 -15.96
CA ILE A 95 26.90 -18.99 -14.62
C ILE A 95 27.82 -18.03 -13.86
N TYR A 96 27.38 -17.64 -12.67
CA TYR A 96 28.19 -16.89 -11.72
C TYR A 96 28.89 -17.88 -10.79
N VAL A 97 30.21 -17.97 -10.89
CA VAL A 97 31.05 -18.80 -10.01
C VAL A 97 31.95 -17.87 -9.21
N ASP A 98 32.16 -18.15 -7.94
CA ASP A 98 33.18 -17.44 -7.16
C ASP A 98 34.57 -17.90 -7.63
N PRO A 99 35.41 -17.02 -8.21
CA PRO A 99 36.77 -17.38 -8.62
C PRO A 99 37.69 -17.66 -7.43
N THR A 100 37.24 -17.39 -6.20
CA THR A 100 37.91 -17.69 -4.94
C THR A 100 37.11 -18.74 -4.15
N PRO A 101 37.13 -20.03 -4.54
CA PRO A 101 36.54 -21.10 -3.75
C PRO A 101 37.01 -21.07 -2.29
N PHE A 102 36.15 -21.62 -1.45
CA PHE A 102 36.39 -21.95 -0.05
C PHE A 102 37.87 -22.32 0.20
N ARG A 103 38.60 -21.50 1.00
CA ARG A 103 40.04 -21.57 1.37
C ARG A 103 41.02 -20.68 0.59
N GLY A 104 40.57 -19.74 -0.24
CA GLY A 104 41.44 -18.68 -0.77
C GLY A 104 42.40 -19.15 -1.87
N ILE A 105 42.05 -20.21 -2.59
CA ILE A 105 42.74 -20.62 -3.82
C ILE A 105 42.11 -19.83 -4.95
N HIS A 106 42.90 -19.12 -5.75
CA HIS A 106 42.39 -18.44 -6.95
C HIS A 106 42.46 -19.38 -8.15
N TYR A 107 41.35 -19.55 -8.86
CA TYR A 107 41.34 -20.22 -10.15
C TYR A 107 41.80 -19.28 -11.27
N SER A 108 42.47 -19.84 -12.27
CA SER A 108 42.69 -19.16 -13.55
C SER A 108 41.37 -18.99 -14.32
N GLU A 109 41.30 -18.03 -15.24
CA GLU A 109 40.12 -17.83 -16.10
C GLU A 109 39.73 -19.11 -16.85
N TYR A 110 40.72 -19.89 -17.32
CA TYR A 110 40.48 -21.15 -18.01
C TYR A 110 39.79 -22.19 -17.11
N GLU A 111 40.24 -22.33 -15.86
CA GLU A 111 39.65 -23.25 -14.89
C GLU A 111 38.22 -22.85 -14.51
N VAL A 112 37.96 -21.55 -14.39
CA VAL A 112 36.60 -21.03 -14.15
C VAL A 112 35.68 -21.38 -15.32
N GLU A 113 36.13 -21.19 -16.57
CA GLU A 113 35.32 -21.52 -17.75
C GLU A 113 35.07 -23.02 -17.90
N GLU A 114 36.07 -23.87 -17.61
CA GLU A 114 35.88 -25.32 -17.58
C GLU A 114 34.84 -25.74 -16.53
N GLN A 115 34.89 -25.11 -15.35
CA GLN A 115 33.91 -25.35 -14.29
C GLN A 115 32.50 -24.91 -14.69
N LYS A 116 32.33 -23.73 -15.30
CA LYS A 116 31.03 -23.26 -15.81
C LYS A 116 30.45 -24.24 -16.83
N ALA A 117 31.27 -24.70 -17.78
CA ALA A 117 30.84 -25.68 -18.79
C ALA A 117 30.43 -27.03 -18.16
N SER A 118 31.15 -27.47 -17.12
CA SER A 118 30.79 -28.67 -16.36
C SER A 118 29.46 -28.50 -15.61
N ILE A 119 29.26 -27.34 -14.97
CA ILE A 119 28.01 -27.00 -14.26
C ILE A 119 26.85 -27.01 -15.25
N LEU A 120 26.95 -26.30 -16.38
CA LEU A 120 25.90 -26.23 -17.39
C LEU A 120 25.47 -27.62 -17.90
N LYS A 121 26.42 -28.53 -18.10
CA LYS A 121 26.11 -29.92 -18.49
C LYS A 121 25.38 -30.69 -17.39
N GLY A 122 25.70 -30.42 -16.12
CA GLY A 122 25.17 -31.15 -14.96
C GLY A 122 23.87 -30.56 -14.37
N ILE A 123 23.43 -29.37 -14.78
CA ILE A 123 22.18 -28.78 -14.28
C ILE A 123 20.99 -29.66 -14.67
N SER A 124 20.37 -30.27 -13.67
CA SER A 124 19.16 -31.08 -13.81
C SER A 124 17.90 -30.23 -13.95
N THR A 125 17.94 -28.95 -13.55
CA THR A 125 16.80 -28.01 -13.52
C THR A 125 16.84 -27.11 -14.75
N LYS A 126 16.56 -27.66 -15.94
CA LYS A 126 16.67 -26.91 -17.20
C LYS A 126 15.55 -25.89 -17.37
N THR A 127 14.33 -26.29 -17.04
CA THR A 127 13.19 -25.38 -16.97
C THR A 127 12.55 -25.42 -15.59
N ILE A 128 12.04 -24.27 -15.15
CA ILE A 128 11.36 -24.12 -13.87
C ILE A 128 10.12 -23.25 -14.11
N GLN A 129 8.97 -23.73 -13.66
CA GLN A 129 7.75 -22.94 -13.60
C GLN A 129 7.43 -22.61 -12.14
N PHE A 130 7.40 -21.32 -11.82
CA PHE A 130 6.92 -20.85 -10.52
C PHE A 130 5.44 -20.47 -10.64
N THR A 131 4.61 -21.06 -9.78
CA THR A 131 3.19 -20.70 -9.65
C THR A 131 2.92 -20.30 -8.20
N GLN A 132 1.72 -19.83 -7.88
CA GLN A 132 1.38 -19.44 -6.51
C GLN A 132 1.52 -20.58 -5.48
N LYS A 133 1.24 -21.83 -5.89
CA LYS A 133 1.11 -22.98 -4.97
C LYS A 133 2.16 -24.05 -5.19
N ASN A 134 2.68 -24.15 -6.41
CA ASN A 134 3.52 -25.24 -6.85
C ASN A 134 4.73 -24.73 -7.66
N ILE A 135 5.80 -25.52 -7.68
CA ILE A 135 6.92 -25.37 -8.62
C ILE A 135 6.93 -26.60 -9.52
N VAL A 136 7.06 -26.39 -10.82
CA VAL A 136 7.21 -27.48 -11.79
C VAL A 136 8.62 -27.43 -12.39
N ILE A 137 9.37 -28.51 -12.28
CA ILE A 137 10.73 -28.64 -12.81
C ILE A 137 10.71 -29.54 -14.04
N ASN A 138 11.30 -29.05 -15.14
CA ASN A 138 11.36 -29.74 -16.44
C ASN A 138 10.00 -30.26 -16.95
N GLY A 139 8.90 -29.62 -16.55
CA GLY A 139 7.54 -30.02 -16.89
C GLY A 139 7.03 -31.32 -16.22
N ASN A 140 7.83 -31.99 -15.39
CA ASN A 140 7.52 -33.35 -14.91
C ASN A 140 7.49 -33.47 -13.38
N GLU A 141 8.39 -32.78 -12.68
CA GLU A 141 8.50 -32.84 -11.22
C GLU A 141 7.73 -31.68 -10.62
N MET A 142 6.75 -31.97 -9.75
CA MET A 142 5.92 -30.96 -9.11
C MET A 142 6.17 -30.93 -7.60
N ILE A 143 6.58 -29.78 -7.10
CA ILE A 143 6.67 -29.50 -5.67
C ILE A 143 5.40 -28.73 -5.27
N GLU A 144 4.62 -29.27 -4.36
CA GLU A 144 3.38 -28.66 -3.87
C GLU A 144 3.55 -28.01 -2.50
N ASN A 145 2.56 -27.22 -2.09
CA ASN A 145 2.48 -26.61 -0.76
C ASN A 145 3.66 -25.69 -0.44
N ILE A 146 4.14 -24.97 -1.46
CA ILE A 146 5.25 -24.03 -1.30
C ILE A 146 4.77 -22.74 -0.64
N ARG A 147 5.72 -22.02 -0.04
CA ARG A 147 5.55 -20.63 0.39
C ARG A 147 6.76 -19.84 -0.03
N TYR A 148 6.52 -18.64 -0.52
CA TYR A 148 7.58 -17.72 -0.90
C TYR A 148 7.77 -16.68 0.20
N LYS A 149 9.00 -16.55 0.69
CA LYS A 149 9.43 -15.49 1.60
C LYS A 149 10.24 -14.46 0.81
N TYR A 150 9.87 -13.20 0.93
CA TYR A 150 10.46 -12.11 0.18
C TYR A 150 11.29 -11.23 1.09
N SER A 151 12.49 -10.89 0.64
CA SER A 151 13.31 -9.84 1.23
C SER A 151 13.62 -8.79 0.18
N ILE A 152 13.28 -7.53 0.48
CA ILE A 152 13.53 -6.39 -0.40
C ILE A 152 14.69 -5.58 0.19
N PHE A 153 15.78 -5.47 -0.56
CA PHE A 153 16.98 -4.76 -0.13
C PHE A 153 17.15 -3.47 -0.93
N PRO A 154 17.56 -2.34 -0.32
CA PRO A 154 17.82 -1.11 -1.06
C PRO A 154 19.08 -1.26 -1.94
N ALA A 155 19.09 -0.68 -3.14
CA ALA A 155 20.21 -0.85 -4.07
C ALA A 155 21.52 -0.16 -3.70
N THR A 156 21.50 0.57 -2.59
CA THR A 156 22.65 1.28 -2.03
C THR A 156 23.47 0.43 -1.07
N ASP A 157 22.92 -0.69 -0.60
CA ASP A 157 23.66 -1.58 0.28
C ASP A 157 24.62 -2.39 -0.58
N ASN A 158 25.92 -2.34 -0.26
CA ASN A 158 26.89 -3.30 -0.77
C ASN A 158 26.72 -4.61 0.01
N TYR A 159 25.58 -5.27 -0.14
CA TYR A 159 25.39 -6.63 0.34
C TYR A 159 26.30 -7.54 -0.48
N HIS A 160 27.41 -7.94 0.13
CA HIS A 160 28.27 -8.96 -0.44
C HIS A 160 27.54 -10.29 -0.32
N LEU A 161 27.00 -10.79 -1.43
CA LEU A 161 26.71 -12.21 -1.56
C LEU A 161 28.05 -12.96 -1.53
N HIS A 162 28.05 -14.23 -1.16
CA HIS A 162 29.26 -15.08 -1.13
C HIS A 162 29.91 -15.31 -2.52
N PHE A 163 29.57 -14.51 -3.52
CA PHE A 163 29.98 -14.58 -4.91
C PHE A 163 30.31 -13.15 -5.35
N GLU A 164 31.23 -12.97 -6.29
CA GLU A 164 31.60 -11.65 -6.86
C GLU A 164 30.47 -10.94 -7.64
N MET A 165 29.21 -11.28 -7.41
CA MET A 165 28.12 -10.43 -7.86
C MET A 165 28.09 -9.18 -7.00
N THR A 166 28.26 -8.02 -7.64
CA THR A 166 27.91 -6.77 -6.98
C THR A 166 26.41 -6.60 -7.12
N LEU A 167 25.77 -6.04 -6.10
CA LEU A 167 24.35 -5.74 -6.17
C LEU A 167 24.00 -4.87 -7.40
N LYS A 168 24.92 -4.08 -7.95
CA LYS A 168 24.71 -3.36 -9.22
C LYS A 168 24.38 -4.25 -10.43
N ASP A 169 24.72 -5.54 -10.38
CA ASP A 169 24.52 -6.50 -11.48
C ASP A 169 23.11 -7.15 -11.48
N ILE A 170 22.34 -6.98 -10.39
CA ILE A 170 21.08 -7.68 -10.11
C ILE A 170 19.90 -6.70 -9.96
N GLY A 171 20.11 -5.41 -10.23
CA GLY A 171 19.16 -4.37 -9.84
C GLY A 171 18.10 -4.15 -10.89
N LEU A 172 16.84 -4.16 -10.47
CA LEU A 172 15.76 -3.55 -11.24
C LEU A 172 16.17 -2.11 -11.56
N THR A 173 16.15 -1.77 -12.85
CA THR A 173 16.74 -0.52 -13.34
C THR A 173 16.08 0.71 -12.74
N LYS A 174 16.75 1.88 -12.82
CA LYS A 174 16.32 3.19 -12.29
C LYS A 174 14.86 3.60 -12.61
N ALA A 175 14.19 2.98 -13.59
CA ALA A 175 12.80 3.24 -13.93
C ALA A 175 11.79 2.61 -12.95
N GLU A 176 12.14 1.51 -12.28
CA GLU A 176 11.19 0.71 -11.46
C GLU A 176 11.48 0.77 -9.96
N GLY A 177 12.65 1.31 -9.59
CA GLY A 177 13.06 1.47 -8.20
C GLY A 177 14.40 0.80 -7.94
N ASN A 178 15.25 1.46 -7.16
CA ASN A 178 16.57 0.96 -6.79
C ASN A 178 16.45 -0.05 -5.63
N TYR A 179 15.92 -1.25 -5.89
CA TYR A 179 15.83 -2.32 -4.90
C TYR A 179 16.06 -3.71 -5.52
N PHE A 180 16.44 -4.67 -4.67
CA PHE A 180 16.59 -6.08 -5.01
C PHE A 180 15.49 -6.89 -4.38
N VAL A 181 15.04 -7.93 -5.07
CA VAL A 181 14.12 -8.92 -4.51
C VAL A 181 14.84 -10.25 -4.41
N TYR A 182 15.00 -10.72 -3.18
CA TYR A 182 15.44 -12.07 -2.87
C TYR A 182 14.23 -12.88 -2.44
N VAL A 183 14.11 -14.10 -2.98
CA VAL A 183 13.01 -15.01 -2.73
C VAL A 183 13.57 -16.30 -2.17
N GLU A 184 13.04 -16.71 -1.01
CA GLU A 184 13.25 -18.03 -0.43
C GLU A 184 12.00 -18.86 -0.62
N VAL A 185 12.18 -20.12 -1.00
CA VAL A 185 11.10 -21.08 -1.19
C VAL A 185 11.10 -22.04 0.00
N GLU A 186 10.04 -22.00 0.77
CA GLU A 186 9.77 -23.00 1.80
C GLU A 186 8.79 -24.03 1.26
N THR A 187 8.97 -25.29 1.66
CA THR A 187 8.01 -26.35 1.37
C THR A 187 7.69 -27.10 2.66
N ALA A 188 6.58 -27.82 2.66
CA ALA A 188 6.23 -28.68 3.79
C ALA A 188 7.12 -29.94 3.88
N SER A 189 7.84 -30.31 2.82
CA SER A 189 8.82 -31.39 2.83
C SER A 189 10.22 -30.86 3.13
N ASP A 190 10.99 -31.63 3.90
CA ASP A 190 12.42 -31.38 4.15
C ASP A 190 13.32 -31.74 2.94
N GLU A 191 12.72 -32.10 1.80
CA GLU A 191 13.46 -32.51 0.62
C GLU A 191 14.01 -31.29 -0.15
N SER A 192 15.30 -31.33 -0.47
CA SER A 192 15.92 -30.32 -1.33
C SER A 192 15.60 -30.61 -2.80
N PHE A 193 14.82 -29.74 -3.43
CA PHE A 193 14.38 -29.85 -4.83
C PHE A 193 15.20 -28.95 -5.77
N GLY A 194 16.47 -28.74 -5.43
CA GLY A 194 17.41 -27.93 -6.20
C GLY A 194 17.22 -26.42 -6.02
N VAL A 195 15.99 -25.89 -5.97
CA VAL A 195 15.67 -24.44 -5.96
C VAL A 195 15.12 -23.97 -4.62
N SER A 196 15.99 -23.69 -3.66
CA SER A 196 15.58 -23.14 -2.36
C SER A 196 15.52 -21.61 -2.32
N SER A 197 16.27 -20.92 -3.18
CA SER A 197 16.28 -19.46 -3.22
C SER A 197 16.82 -18.87 -4.52
N PHE A 198 16.41 -17.65 -4.83
CA PHE A 198 16.80 -16.92 -6.04
C PHE A 198 16.62 -15.41 -5.90
N PHE A 199 17.27 -14.65 -6.78
CA PHE A 199 17.10 -13.21 -6.94
C PHE A 199 16.28 -12.92 -8.20
N VAL A 200 15.42 -11.91 -8.13
CA VAL A 200 14.80 -11.33 -9.32
C VAL A 200 15.68 -10.16 -9.76
N LYS A 201 16.30 -10.28 -10.94
CA LYS A 201 17.17 -9.26 -11.51
C LYS A 201 16.37 -8.22 -12.29
N ASP A 202 15.49 -8.70 -13.15
CA ASP A 202 14.55 -7.90 -13.92
C ASP A 202 13.29 -8.71 -14.26
N GLU A 203 12.37 -8.12 -15.02
CA GLU A 203 11.12 -8.78 -15.45
C GLU A 203 11.36 -10.09 -16.21
N ASN A 204 12.53 -10.28 -16.82
CA ASN A 204 12.84 -11.40 -17.69
C ASN A 204 14.00 -12.27 -17.18
N THR A 205 14.60 -11.94 -16.04
CA THR A 205 15.82 -12.61 -15.56
C THR A 205 15.76 -12.98 -14.08
N LEU A 206 15.98 -14.26 -13.78
CA LEU A 206 16.20 -14.77 -12.42
C LEU A 206 17.64 -15.24 -12.24
N ILE A 207 18.17 -15.04 -11.04
CA ILE A 207 19.47 -15.60 -10.64
C ILE A 207 19.24 -16.59 -9.52
N VAL A 208 19.37 -17.88 -9.81
CA VAL A 208 19.05 -18.95 -8.88
C VAL A 208 20.29 -19.40 -8.13
N TYR A 209 20.17 -19.46 -6.80
CA TYR A 209 21.26 -19.84 -5.90
C TYR A 209 21.40 -21.36 -5.77
N ARG A 210 22.63 -21.87 -5.91
CA ARG A 210 22.95 -23.32 -5.84
C ARG A 210 24.13 -23.62 -4.90
N GLY A 211 24.18 -22.93 -3.76
CA GLY A 211 25.16 -23.18 -2.68
C GLY A 211 26.56 -22.62 -2.96
N HIS A 212 27.17 -22.96 -4.10
CA HIS A 212 28.54 -22.57 -4.47
C HIS A 212 28.63 -21.90 -5.85
N TYR A 213 27.49 -21.62 -6.49
CA TYR A 213 27.39 -20.87 -7.73
C TYR A 213 25.96 -20.34 -7.88
N CYS A 214 25.77 -19.40 -8.78
CA CYS A 214 24.45 -18.97 -9.24
C CYS A 214 24.28 -19.23 -10.74
N VAL A 215 23.04 -19.47 -11.13
CA VAL A 215 22.65 -19.75 -12.51
C VAL A 215 21.64 -18.71 -12.96
N GLU A 216 21.86 -18.11 -14.12
CA GLU A 216 20.89 -17.19 -14.70
C GLU A 216 19.82 -17.96 -15.51
N TYR A 217 18.56 -17.62 -15.29
CA TYR A 217 17.42 -18.11 -16.05
C TYR A 217 16.74 -16.94 -16.75
N THR A 218 16.31 -17.18 -17.98
CA THR A 218 15.48 -16.24 -18.74
C THR A 218 14.03 -16.68 -18.70
N ARG A 219 13.11 -15.73 -18.66
CA ARG A 219 11.68 -16.01 -18.76
C ARG A 219 11.35 -16.47 -20.18
N ILE A 220 10.55 -17.52 -20.28
CA ILE A 220 10.01 -18.02 -21.56
C ILE A 220 8.48 -17.89 -21.65
N SER A 221 7.78 -17.85 -20.51
CA SER A 221 6.33 -17.55 -20.48
C SER A 221 5.90 -16.90 -19.16
N TYR A 222 4.79 -16.16 -19.21
CA TYR A 222 4.07 -15.68 -18.03
C TYR A 222 2.97 -16.67 -17.58
N ASP A 223 2.75 -17.75 -18.34
CA ASP A 223 1.76 -18.77 -18.02
C ASP A 223 2.10 -19.47 -16.69
N GLY A 224 1.20 -19.34 -15.71
CA GLY A 224 1.43 -19.73 -14.32
C GLY A 224 1.08 -18.63 -13.30
N GLY A 225 0.84 -17.40 -13.76
CA GLY A 225 0.50 -16.22 -12.92
C GLY A 225 -0.89 -15.60 -13.15
N SER A 226 -1.90 -16.36 -13.58
CA SER A 226 -3.23 -15.80 -13.92
C SER A 226 -4.20 -15.63 -12.75
N GLU A 227 -3.81 -16.00 -11.52
CA GLU A 227 -4.65 -15.82 -10.33
C GLU A 227 -3.96 -14.86 -9.35
N GLU A 228 -4.71 -13.86 -8.86
CA GLU A 228 -4.24 -12.92 -7.85
C GLU A 228 -3.80 -13.70 -6.59
N PRO A 229 -2.59 -13.46 -6.06
CA PRO A 229 -2.14 -14.14 -4.86
C PRO A 229 -3.01 -13.76 -3.65
N VAL A 230 -3.30 -14.74 -2.80
CA VAL A 230 -3.93 -14.49 -1.49
C VAL A 230 -2.90 -13.79 -0.61
N ILE A 231 -3.09 -12.49 -0.39
CA ILE A 231 -2.26 -11.69 0.51
C ILE A 231 -2.54 -12.14 1.95
N ILE A 232 -1.56 -12.81 2.59
CA ILE A 232 -1.56 -13.02 4.04
C ILE A 232 -0.66 -11.95 4.64
N SER A 233 -1.26 -10.86 5.10
CA SER A 233 -0.58 -9.85 5.91
C SER A 233 -0.30 -10.43 7.32
N GLY A 234 0.97 -10.53 7.69
CA GLY A 234 1.43 -10.83 9.05
C GLY A 234 1.81 -9.55 9.80
#